data_AF-A0A1F5TS28-F1
#
_entry.id   AF-A0A1F5TS28-F1
#
_cell.length_a   1.000
_cell.length_b   1.000
_cell.length_c   1.000
_cell.angle_alpha   90.00
_cell.angle_beta   90.00
_cell.angle_gamma   90.00
#
_symmetry.space_group_name_H-M   'P 1'
#
loop_
_entity.id
_entity.type
_entity.pdbx_description
1 polymer ?
#
loop_
_entity_poly.entity_id
_entity_poly.type
_entity_poly.pdbx_seq_one_letter_code
_entity_poly.pdbx_strand_id
1 'polypeptide(L)'
;MSINKFIIFFRLMTIKNQSSEKVYFPLINNKGENSEISSHFGHAPYFGLYDTETKKLKITDNTLDHHNEQISPVDQVMQNANPTMVYAHGIGARAISLFAEKRVVIKTGQYQTIKEVINNLDKLSDLVGGCKH
;
A
#
# COMPACT_ATOMS: atom_id res chain seq x y z
N MET A 1 -15.22 9.52 -52.23
CA MET A 1 -15.57 8.15 -51.83
C MET A 1 -14.63 7.75 -50.69
N SER A 2 -15.08 7.87 -49.44
CA SER A 2 -14.24 7.76 -48.23
C SER A 2 -13.87 6.32 -47.93
N ILE A 3 -12.58 6.02 -47.91
CA ILE A 3 -12.03 4.76 -47.43
C ILE A 3 -11.65 4.92 -45.96
N ASN A 4 -12.32 4.14 -45.11
CA ASN A 4 -11.88 3.65 -43.79
C ASN A 4 -11.13 4.63 -42.88
N LYS A 5 -11.89 5.51 -42.22
CA LYS A 5 -11.45 6.21 -40.99
C LYS A 5 -11.92 5.53 -39.70
N PHE A 6 -12.51 4.34 -39.81
CA PHE A 6 -13.20 3.66 -38.69
C PHE A 6 -12.38 2.61 -37.94
N ILE A 7 -11.15 2.30 -38.37
CA ILE A 7 -10.31 1.26 -37.75
C ILE A 7 -9.28 1.83 -36.75
N ILE A 8 -9.17 3.17 -36.63
CA ILE A 8 -8.16 3.82 -35.76
C ILE A 8 -8.79 4.49 -34.53
N PHE A 9 -9.99 4.07 -34.10
CA PHE A 9 -10.60 4.56 -32.85
C PHE A 9 -10.72 3.51 -31.73
N PHE A 10 -10.26 2.28 -31.97
CA PHE A 10 -10.25 1.20 -30.98
C PHE A 10 -8.84 0.87 -30.45
N ARG A 11 -7.95 1.87 -30.43
CA ARG A 11 -6.63 1.75 -29.78
C ARG A 11 -6.66 2.58 -28.50
N LEU A 12 -6.50 1.89 -27.37
CA LEU A 12 -6.54 2.41 -25.99
C LEU A 12 -7.94 2.56 -25.35
N MET A 13 -8.78 1.53 -25.44
CA MET A 13 -9.47 1.13 -24.22
C MET A 13 -8.37 0.54 -23.34
N THR A 14 -7.81 1.38 -22.47
CA THR A 14 -6.73 1.04 -21.56
C THR A 14 -7.17 -0.20 -20.82
N ILE A 15 -6.56 -1.33 -21.15
CA ILE A 15 -6.51 -2.50 -20.30
C ILE A 15 -6.07 -1.92 -18.95
N LYS A 16 -7.00 -1.81 -17.98
CA LYS A 16 -6.60 -1.66 -16.58
C LYS A 16 -5.81 -2.93 -16.32
N ASN A 17 -4.51 -2.84 -16.49
CA ASN A 17 -3.57 -3.86 -16.11
C ASN A 17 -3.91 -4.08 -14.64
N GLN A 18 -4.61 -5.15 -14.29
CA GLN A 18 -4.76 -5.55 -12.90
C GLN A 18 -3.37 -6.02 -12.50
N SER A 19 -2.50 -5.07 -12.15
CA SER A 19 -1.36 -5.36 -11.30
C SER A 19 -1.94 -5.99 -10.04
N SER A 20 -1.48 -7.20 -9.72
CA SER A 20 -1.79 -7.85 -8.45
C SER A 20 -1.32 -6.93 -7.33
N GLU A 21 -2.26 -6.25 -6.67
CA GLU A 21 -1.93 -5.29 -5.61
C GLU A 21 -1.75 -6.04 -4.29
N LYS A 22 -0.63 -5.78 -3.63
CA LYS A 22 -0.30 -6.25 -2.28
C LYS A 22 -0.31 -5.07 -1.34
N VAL A 23 -1.38 -4.95 -0.57
CA VAL A 23 -1.64 -3.82 0.32
C VAL A 23 -1.12 -4.16 1.72
N TYR A 24 -0.24 -3.31 2.24
CA TYR A 24 0.35 -3.46 3.56
C TYR A 24 -0.25 -2.48 4.56
N PHE A 25 -0.55 -2.94 5.77
CA PHE A 25 -1.27 -2.19 6.80
C PHE A 25 -0.49 -2.20 8.11
N PRO A 26 -0.27 -1.05 8.76
CA PRO A 26 0.06 -1.00 10.18
C PRO A 26 -1.22 -1.23 11.01
N LEU A 27 -1.19 -2.12 12.00
CA LEU A 27 -2.39 -2.55 12.74
C LEU A 27 -2.21 -2.45 14.25
N ILE A 28 -3.30 -2.15 14.97
CA ILE A 28 -3.36 -2.08 16.44
C ILE A 28 -3.59 -3.46 17.06
N ASN A 29 -4.29 -4.35 16.35
CA ASN A 29 -4.63 -5.69 16.82
C ASN A 29 -4.70 -6.70 15.67
N ASN A 30 -4.81 -7.99 16.02
CA ASN A 30 -4.97 -9.08 15.07
C ASN A 30 -6.39 -9.67 15.16
N LYS A 31 -7.34 -9.03 14.47
CA LYS A 31 -8.76 -9.45 14.36
C LYS A 31 -9.15 -9.79 12.92
N GLY A 32 -8.19 -10.25 12.11
CA GLY A 32 -8.40 -10.51 10.68
C GLY A 32 -8.75 -9.22 9.93
N GLU A 33 -9.74 -9.25 9.03
CA GLU A 33 -10.15 -8.06 8.28
C GLU A 33 -10.77 -6.95 9.16
N ASN A 34 -11.22 -7.27 10.37
CA ASN A 34 -11.72 -6.28 11.33
C ASN A 34 -10.60 -5.62 12.14
N SER A 35 -9.33 -5.95 11.86
CA SER A 35 -8.19 -5.32 12.52
C SER A 35 -8.17 -3.83 12.26
N GLU A 36 -7.92 -3.07 13.32
CA GLU A 36 -7.89 -1.61 13.27
C GLU A 36 -6.54 -1.12 12.75
N ILE A 37 -6.57 -0.10 11.89
CA ILE A 37 -5.39 0.54 11.32
C ILE A 37 -4.71 1.40 12.39
N SER A 38 -3.41 1.21 12.57
CA SER A 38 -2.61 2.05 13.47
C SER A 38 -2.38 3.44 12.87
N SER A 39 -2.52 4.47 13.68
CA SER A 39 -2.25 5.86 13.30
C SER A 39 -0.77 6.14 13.00
N HIS A 40 0.14 5.32 13.56
CA HIS A 40 1.58 5.45 13.40
C HIS A 40 2.19 4.17 12.83
N PHE A 41 2.69 4.25 11.59
CA PHE A 41 3.28 3.09 10.91
C PHE A 41 4.41 2.42 11.71
N GLY A 42 5.40 3.19 12.18
CA GLY A 42 6.60 2.64 12.84
C GLY A 42 6.37 2.10 14.25
N HIS A 43 5.25 2.42 14.89
CA HIS A 43 4.92 1.96 16.25
C HIS A 43 3.78 0.93 16.26
N ALA A 44 3.32 0.50 15.09
CA ALA A 44 2.25 -0.49 15.00
C ALA A 44 2.72 -1.80 15.65
N PRO A 45 1.93 -2.40 16.55
CA PRO A 45 2.28 -3.70 17.15
C PRO A 45 2.17 -4.87 16.15
N TYR A 46 1.38 -4.70 15.08
CA TYR A 46 1.20 -5.71 14.05
C TYR A 46 1.26 -5.09 12.65
N PHE A 47 1.52 -5.95 11.66
CA PHE A 47 1.36 -5.61 10.26
C PHE A 47 0.51 -6.64 9.52
N GLY A 48 -0.30 -6.16 8.58
CA GLY A 48 -1.10 -6.99 7.68
C GLY A 48 -0.62 -6.86 6.23
N LEU A 49 -0.62 -7.96 5.48
CA LEU A 49 -0.45 -7.98 4.03
C LEU A 49 -1.67 -8.63 3.38
N TYR A 50 -2.38 -7.88 2.55
CA TYR A 50 -3.50 -8.38 1.76
C TYR A 50 -3.14 -8.43 0.29
N ASP A 51 -3.34 -9.60 -0.31
CA ASP A 51 -3.14 -9.83 -1.73
C ASP A 51 -4.50 -9.77 -2.44
N THR A 52 -4.68 -8.77 -3.30
CA THR A 52 -5.98 -8.47 -3.93
C THR A 52 -6.43 -9.50 -4.96
N GLU A 53 -5.50 -10.28 -5.51
CA GLU A 53 -5.74 -11.34 -6.47
C GLU A 53 -6.20 -12.61 -5.77
N THR A 54 -5.42 -13.07 -4.78
CA THR A 54 -5.71 -14.30 -4.04
C THR A 54 -6.71 -14.12 -2.90
N LYS A 55 -7.04 -12.87 -2.55
CA LYS A 55 -7.90 -12.48 -1.41
C LYS A 55 -7.36 -12.99 -0.06
N LYS A 56 -6.06 -13.25 0.04
CA LYS A 56 -5.43 -13.75 1.26
C LYS A 56 -4.91 -12.58 2.11
N LEU A 57 -5.25 -12.62 3.40
CA LEU A 57 -4.73 -11.74 4.42
C LEU A 57 -3.75 -12.52 5.31
N LYS A 58 -2.54 -12.00 5.48
CA LYS A 58 -1.56 -12.47 6.47
C LYS A 58 -1.29 -11.36 7.46
N ILE A 59 -1.43 -11.64 8.76
CA ILE A 59 -1.09 -10.70 9.84
C ILE A 59 0.10 -11.27 10.62
N THR A 60 1.08 -10.42 10.93
CA THR A 60 2.27 -10.76 11.70
C THR A 60 2.53 -9.72 12.78
N ASP A 61 3.19 -10.11 13.86
CA ASP A 61 3.72 -9.17 14.85
C ASP A 61 4.74 -8.24 14.19
N ASN A 62 4.89 -7.03 14.75
CA ASN A 62 5.94 -6.11 14.33
C ASN A 62 7.30 -6.61 14.82
N THR A 63 8.11 -7.12 13.89
CA THR A 63 9.49 -7.51 14.12
C THR A 63 10.49 -6.58 13.43
N LEU A 64 10.06 -5.37 13.04
CA LEU A 64 10.93 -4.39 12.40
C LEU A 64 11.94 -3.87 13.41
N ASP A 65 13.22 -4.07 13.11
CA ASP A 65 14.31 -3.53 13.91
C ASP A 65 14.60 -2.08 13.49
N HIS A 66 14.14 -1.14 14.30
CA HIS A 66 14.37 0.29 14.09
C HIS A 66 15.78 0.76 14.47
N HIS A 67 16.57 -0.08 15.14
CA HIS A 67 17.93 0.21 15.59
C HIS A 67 19.00 -0.42 14.70
N ASN A 68 18.60 -1.16 13.66
CA ASN A 68 19.53 -1.74 12.72
C ASN A 68 20.22 -0.64 11.87
N GLU A 69 21.53 -0.51 12.02
CA GLU A 69 22.32 0.50 11.30
C GLU A 69 22.52 0.17 9.81
N GLN A 70 22.37 -1.09 9.42
CA GLN A 70 22.66 -1.58 8.07
C GLN A 70 21.42 -1.68 7.19
N ILE A 71 20.26 -1.99 7.77
CA ILE A 71 19.02 -2.28 7.03
C ILE A 71 17.88 -1.44 7.59
N SER A 72 17.32 -0.55 6.76
CA SER A 72 16.21 0.28 7.20
C SER A 72 14.93 -0.54 7.45
N PRO A 73 14.00 -0.06 8.30
CA PRO A 73 12.70 -0.72 8.46
C PRO A 73 11.93 -0.90 7.15
N VAL A 74 12.10 0.03 6.19
CA VAL A 74 11.49 -0.09 4.86
C VAL A 74 12.10 -1.24 4.07
N ASP A 75 13.43 -1.41 4.09
CA ASP A 75 14.09 -2.54 3.43
C ASP A 75 13.67 -3.88 4.04
N GLN A 76 13.48 -3.94 5.36
CA GLN A 76 12.95 -5.13 6.04
C GLN A 76 11.52 -5.45 5.56
N VAL A 77 10.65 -4.44 5.41
CA VAL A 77 9.31 -4.64 4.83
C VAL A 77 9.39 -5.17 3.40
N MET A 78 10.29 -4.64 2.58
CA MET A 78 10.50 -5.12 1.20
C MET A 78 10.96 -6.57 1.17
N GLN A 79 11.86 -6.98 2.06
CA GLN A 79 12.36 -8.36 2.13
C GLN A 79 11.29 -9.34 2.62
N ASN A 80 10.48 -8.94 3.61
CA ASN A 80 9.55 -9.86 4.30
C ASN A 80 8.16 -9.93 3.65
N ALA A 81 7.69 -8.82 3.07
CA ALA A 81 6.33 -8.70 2.56
C ALA A 81 6.27 -8.30 1.08
N ASN A 82 7.26 -7.54 0.60
CA ASN A 82 7.35 -7.01 -0.77
C ASN A 82 6.01 -6.43 -1.29
N PRO A 83 5.43 -5.43 -0.60
CA PRO A 83 4.14 -4.86 -0.97
C PRO A 83 4.25 -3.96 -2.21
N THR A 84 3.14 -3.77 -2.91
CA THR A 84 3.01 -2.76 -3.98
C THR A 84 2.44 -1.45 -3.44
N MET A 85 1.68 -1.52 -2.34
CA MET A 85 1.00 -0.40 -1.70
C MET A 85 1.11 -0.49 -0.18
N VAL A 86 1.29 0.65 0.49
CA VAL A 86 1.09 0.79 1.94
C VAL A 86 -0.13 1.67 2.17
N TYR A 87 -1.07 1.23 3.01
CA TYR A 87 -2.14 2.08 3.52
C TYR A 87 -1.81 2.48 4.97
N ALA A 88 -1.74 3.78 5.25
CA ALA A 88 -1.54 4.29 6.60
C ALA A 88 -2.18 5.67 6.78
N HIS A 89 -2.62 5.99 8.00
CA HIS A 89 -3.03 7.36 8.35
C HIS A 89 -1.82 8.28 8.48
N GLY A 90 -0.72 7.78 9.05
CA GLY A 90 0.50 8.52 9.28
C GLY A 90 1.75 7.67 9.12
N ILE A 91 2.74 8.22 8.39
CA ILE A 91 4.04 7.60 8.19
C ILE A 91 5.11 8.71 8.08
N GLY A 92 6.29 8.46 8.64
CA GLY A 92 7.37 9.45 8.66
C GLY A 92 7.91 9.75 7.26
N ALA A 93 8.29 11.02 7.02
CA ALA A 93 8.76 11.49 5.71
C ALA A 93 9.91 10.66 5.13
N ARG A 94 10.84 10.19 5.97
CA ARG A 94 11.93 9.29 5.54
C ARG A 94 11.39 7.99 4.94
N ALA A 95 10.41 7.36 5.58
CA ALA A 95 9.83 6.13 5.09
C ALA A 95 9.04 6.36 3.79
N ILE A 96 8.37 7.52 3.65
CA ILE A 96 7.73 7.91 2.39
C ILE A 96 8.72 7.94 1.24
N SER A 97 9.85 8.64 1.41
CA SER A 97 10.89 8.72 0.38
C SER A 97 11.43 7.34 0.02
N LEU A 98 11.74 6.51 1.03
CA LEU A 98 12.28 5.17 0.80
C LEU A 98 11.28 4.25 0.08
N PHE A 99 10.01 4.23 0.47
CA PHE A 99 9.00 3.44 -0.23
C PHE A 99 8.82 3.90 -1.70
N ALA A 100 8.85 5.22 -1.95
CA ALA A 100 8.80 5.76 -3.29
C ALA A 100 9.98 5.29 -4.16
N GLU A 101 11.21 5.27 -3.62
CA GLU A 101 12.39 4.71 -4.31
C GLU A 101 12.22 3.24 -4.67
N LYS A 102 11.50 2.47 -3.83
CA LYS A 102 11.15 1.07 -4.08
C LYS A 102 9.90 0.88 -4.96
N ARG A 103 9.33 1.96 -5.51
CA ARG A 103 8.10 1.98 -6.30
C ARG A 103 6.87 1.45 -5.55
N VAL A 104 6.86 1.59 -4.23
CA VAL A 104 5.71 1.30 -3.38
C VAL A 104 4.92 2.57 -3.18
N VAL A 105 3.64 2.56 -3.58
CA VAL A 105 2.76 3.71 -3.41
C VAL A 105 2.22 3.75 -1.97
N ILE A 106 2.12 4.95 -1.41
CA ILE A 106 1.53 5.13 -0.09
C ILE A 106 0.19 5.81 -0.23
N LYS A 107 -0.83 5.17 0.33
CA LYS A 107 -2.22 5.60 0.29
C LYS A 107 -2.73 5.91 1.69
N THR A 108 -3.75 6.76 1.75
CA THR A 108 -4.43 7.16 2.98
C THR A 108 -5.93 7.40 2.74
N GLY A 109 -6.68 7.61 3.82
CA GLY A 109 -8.13 7.86 3.79
C GLY A 109 -8.75 7.81 5.18
N GLN A 110 -10.08 7.90 5.25
CA GLN A 110 -10.85 7.92 6.51
C GLN A 110 -11.23 6.53 7.05
N TYR A 111 -10.59 5.47 6.57
CA TYR A 111 -10.94 4.07 6.89
C TYR A 111 -10.17 3.59 8.12
N GLN A 112 -10.85 2.91 9.03
CA GLN A 112 -10.32 2.51 10.33
C GLN A 112 -9.99 1.03 10.42
N THR A 113 -10.50 0.21 9.51
CA THR A 113 -10.23 -1.24 9.48
C THR A 113 -9.72 -1.71 8.12
N ILE A 114 -9.03 -2.86 8.10
CA ILE A 114 -8.59 -3.50 6.84
C ILE A 114 -9.79 -3.67 5.89
N LYS A 115 -10.92 -4.17 6.41
CA LYS A 115 -12.15 -4.41 5.64
C LYS A 115 -12.63 -3.15 4.92
N GLU A 116 -12.62 -2.02 5.59
CA GLU A 116 -13.04 -0.75 5.00
C GLU A 116 -12.08 -0.30 3.89
N VAL A 117 -10.76 -0.49 4.08
CA VAL A 117 -9.76 -0.14 3.08
C VAL A 117 -9.88 -1.02 1.85
N ILE A 118 -9.94 -2.36 2.00
CA ILE A 118 -10.05 -3.28 0.87
C ILE A 118 -11.33 -3.08 0.06
N ASN A 119 -12.42 -2.64 0.70
CA ASN A 119 -13.69 -2.35 0.04
C ASN A 119 -13.70 -1.00 -0.70
N ASN A 120 -12.68 -0.16 -0.50
CA ASN A 120 -12.63 1.19 -1.06
C ASN A 120 -11.24 1.52 -1.67
N LEU A 121 -10.54 0.52 -2.21
CA LEU A 121 -9.20 0.67 -2.80
C LEU A 121 -9.14 1.74 -3.91
N ASP A 122 -10.21 1.91 -4.67
CA ASP A 122 -10.35 2.88 -5.74
C ASP A 122 -10.53 4.33 -5.25
N LYS A 123 -10.87 4.51 -3.97
CA LYS A 123 -11.15 5.81 -3.35
C LYS A 123 -10.03 6.29 -2.42
N LEU A 124 -8.92 5.54 -2.36
CA LEU A 124 -7.79 5.92 -1.51
C LEU A 124 -7.04 7.11 -2.10
N SER A 125 -6.65 8.05 -1.25
CA SER A 125 -5.86 9.22 -1.63
C SER A 125 -4.37 8.93 -1.54
N ASP A 126 -3.55 9.54 -2.38
CA ASP A 126 -2.09 9.47 -2.25
C ASP A 126 -1.63 10.22 -1.01
N LEU A 127 -0.79 9.57 -0.21
CA LEU A 127 -0.09 10.22 0.90
C LEU A 127 1.26 10.68 0.39
N VAL A 128 1.30 11.93 -0.06
CA VAL A 128 2.54 12.57 -0.51
C VAL A 128 3.26 13.14 0.70
N GLY A 129 4.53 12.78 0.87
CA GLY A 129 5.38 13.38 1.89
C GLY A 129 5.52 14.87 1.60
N GLY A 130 5.06 15.72 2.52
CA GLY A 130 5.16 17.16 2.35
C GLY A 130 6.59 17.58 2.01
N CYS A 131 6.73 18.47 1.03
CA CYS A 131 7.99 19.14 0.72
C CYS A 131 8.60 19.66 2.02
N LYS A 132 9.83 19.24 2.31
CA LYS A 132 10.64 19.84 3.37
C LYS A 132 10.85 21.32 3.02
N HIS A 133 10.52 22.21 3.95
CA HIS A 133 11.17 23.52 4.03
C HIS A 133 12.56 23.32 4.63
#